data_AF-A0A7C6URS2-F1
#
_entry.id   AF-A0A7C6URS2-F1
#
_cell.length_a   1.000
_cell.length_b   1.000
_cell.length_c   1.000
_cell.angle_alpha   90.00
_cell.angle_beta   90.00
_cell.angle_gamma   90.00
#
_symmetry.space_group_name_H-M   'P 1'
#
loop_
_entity.id
_entity.type
_entity.pdbx_description
1 polymer ?
#
loop_
_entity_poly.entity_id
_entity_poly.type
_entity_poly.pdbx_seq_one_letter_code
_entity_poly.pdbx_strand_id
1 'polypeptide(L)' 'MSFANTVGRLNDQGMRVIAVAQKTNPSPVGEFSVADENEMVLIGYLA' A
#
# COMPACT_ATOMS: atom_id res chain seq x y z
N MET A 1 6.32 15.44 -7.57
CA MET A 1 6.97 14.66 -6.49
C MET A 1 6.36 13.26 -6.52
N SER A 2 7.16 12.19 -6.58
CA SER A 2 6.64 10.82 -6.56
C SER A 2 6.27 10.40 -5.13
N PHE A 3 5.41 9.40 -4.99
CA PHE A 3 5.10 8.78 -3.69
C PHE A 3 6.36 8.32 -2.96
N ALA A 4 7.28 7.65 -3.67
CA ALA A 4 8.54 7.18 -3.10
C ALA A 4 9.40 8.31 -2.51
N ASN A 5 9.46 9.48 -3.16
CA ASN A 5 10.19 10.63 -2.63
C ASN A 5 9.56 11.17 -1.35
N THR A 6 8.23 11.17 -1.26
CA THR A 6 7.52 11.56 -0.05
C THR A 6 7.82 10.58 1.08
N VAL A 7 7.70 9.28 0.84
CA VAL A 7 7.99 8.23 1.84
C VAL A 7 9.43 8.30 2.33
N GLY A 8 10.40 8.46 1.42
CA GLY A 8 11.82 8.59 1.79
C GLY A 8 12.06 9.73 2.77
N ARG A 9 11.52 10.93 2.48
CA ARG A 9 11.66 12.09 3.37
C ARG A 9 11.02 11.86 4.74
N LEU A 10 9.87 11.19 4.81
CA LEU A 10 9.19 10.92 6.09
C LEU A 10 9.98 9.89 6.91
N ASN A 11 10.55 8.87 6.26
CA ASN A 11 11.43 7.91 6.91
C ASN A 11 12.71 8.56 7.43
N ASP A 12 13.32 9.47 6.66
CA ASP A 12 14.50 10.23 7.09
C ASP A 12 14.21 11.13 8.31
N GLN A 13 12.94 11.52 8.50
CA GLN A 13 12.46 12.23 9.68
C GLN A 13 12.16 11.32 10.88
N GLY A 14 12.40 10.00 10.75
CA GLY A 14 12.17 9.01 11.80
C GLY A 14 10.71 8.55 11.92
N MET A 15 9.85 8.89 10.95
CA MET A 15 8.45 8.47 10.95
C MET A 15 8.29 7.07 10.36
N ARG A 16 7.31 6.31 10.87
CA ARG A 16 6.99 4.97 10.37
C ARG A 16 5.88 5.05 9.35
N VAL A 17 6.22 4.94 8.09
CA VAL A 17 5.24 5.03 7.01
C VAL A 17 4.62 3.67 6.68
N ILE A 18 3.29 3.58 6.66
CA ILE A 18 2.51 2.42 6.21
C ILE A 18 1.69 2.80 4.98
N ALA A 19 1.95 2.15 3.85
CA ALA A 19 1.16 2.31 2.63
C ALA A 19 -0.15 1.53 2.72
N VAL A 20 -1.24 2.11 2.23
CA VAL A 20 -2.56 1.47 2.18
C VAL A 20 -3.03 1.40 0.74
N ALA A 21 -3.32 0.18 0.28
CA ALA A 21 -3.84 -0.10 -1.05
C ALA A 21 -5.11 -0.95 -0.96
N GLN A 22 -5.93 -0.90 -2.01
CA GLN A 22 -7.19 -1.62 -2.09
C GLN A 22 -7.34 -2.26 -3.47
N LYS A 23 -7.98 -3.44 -3.49
CA LYS A 23 -8.39 -4.13 -4.71
C LYS A 23 -9.91 -4.14 -4.80
N THR A 24 -10.45 -3.70 -5.92
CA THR A 24 -11.89 -3.77 -6.20
C THR A 24 -12.20 -5.15 -6.73
N ASN A 25 -13.29 -5.75 -6.23
CA ASN A 25 -13.69 -7.13 -6.54
C ASN A 25 -12.60 -8.17 -6.22
N PRO A 26 -12.16 -8.25 -4.95
CA PRO A 26 -11.22 -9.29 -4.54
C PRO A 26 -11.84 -10.68 -4.66
N SER A 27 -11.00 -11.71 -4.67
CA SER A 27 -11.44 -13.11 -4.71
C SER A 27 -12.37 -13.44 -3.55
N PRO A 28 -13.28 -14.42 -3.71
CA PRO A 28 -14.21 -14.82 -2.65
C PRO A 28 -13.50 -15.26 -1.36
N VAL A 29 -14.19 -15.12 -0.23
CA VAL A 29 -13.71 -15.60 1.07
C VAL A 29 -13.45 -17.11 1.00
N GLY A 30 -12.24 -17.54 1.37
CA GLY A 30 -11.81 -18.95 1.30
C GLY A 30 -10.96 -19.29 0.06
N GLU A 31 -10.94 -18.42 -0.95
CA GLU A 31 -10.08 -18.55 -2.14
C GLU A 31 -8.95 -17.51 -2.17
N PHE A 32 -8.90 -16.61 -1.19
CA PHE A 32 -7.82 -15.64 -1.04
C PHE A 32 -6.45 -16.31 -0.93
N SER A 33 -5.53 -15.81 -1.73
CA SER A 33 -4.15 -16.26 -1.82
C SER A 33 -3.19 -15.07 -1.92
N VAL A 34 -1.89 -15.33 -1.73
CA VAL A 34 -0.84 -14.32 -1.97
C VAL A 34 -0.87 -13.81 -3.42
N ALA A 35 -1.34 -14.63 -4.37
CA ALA A 35 -1.46 -14.20 -5.76
C ALA A 35 -2.53 -13.12 -5.96
N ASP A 36 -3.45 -12.93 -5.02
CA ASP A 36 -4.46 -11.88 -5.08
C ASP A 36 -3.91 -10.50 -4.69
N GLU A 37 -2.75 -10.44 -4.03
CA GLU A 37 -2.06 -9.23 -3.56
C GLU A 37 -1.28 -8.50 -4.68
N ASN A 38 -1.86 -8.44 -5.87
CA ASN A 38 -1.31 -7.72 -7.03
C ASN A 38 -2.33 -6.76 -7.64
N GLU A 39 -1.85 -5.85 -8.49
CA GLU A 39 -2.67 -4.90 -9.26
C GLU A 39 -3.63 -4.07 -8.39
N MET A 40 -3.19 -3.75 -7.17
CA MET A 40 -3.96 -2.95 -6.21
C MET A 40 -3.82 -1.46 -6.51
N VAL A 41 -4.82 -0.68 -6.12
CA VAL A 41 -4.80 0.78 -6.20
C VAL A 41 -4.25 1.34 -4.88
N LEU A 42 -3.13 2.07 -4.95
CA LEU A 42 -2.59 2.79 -3.80
C LEU A 42 -3.52 3.96 -3.45
N ILE A 43 -4.08 3.94 -2.24
CA ILE A 43 -4.97 4.99 -1.75
C ILE A 43 -4.17 6.08 -1.01
N GLY A 44 -3.14 5.69 -0.27
CA GLY A 44 -2.34 6.65 0.50
C GLY A 44 -1.39 6.00 1.50
N TYR A 45 -1.06 6.76 2.55
CA TYR A 45 -0.14 6.35 3.59
C TYR A 45 -0.50 6.95 4.96
N LEU A 46 -0.10 6.25 6.02
CA LEU A 46 -0.08 6.72 7.41
C LEU A 46 1.38 6.90 7.81
N ALA A 47 1.75 8.01 8.45
CA ALA A 47 3.13 8.35 8.82
C ALA A 47 3.22 8.76 10.29
#